data_AF-A0A967Z6N4-F1
#
_entry.id   AF-A0A967Z6N4-F1
#
_cell.length_a   1.000
_cell.length_b   1.000
_cell.length_c   1.000
_cell.angle_alpha   90.00
_cell.angle_beta   90.00
_cell.angle_gamma   90.00
#
_symmetry.space_group_name_H-M   'P 1'
#
loop_
_entity.id
_entity.type
_entity.pdbx_description
1 polymer ?
#
loop_
_entity_poly.entity_id
_entity_poly.type
_entity_poly.pdbx_seq_one_letter_code
_entity_poly.pdbx_strand_id
1 'polypeptide(L)'
;HSMGSIIAYDVLTDVASDVNIHTFMTLGSPLGSPAVMKKMLAEQYAEQTNDSESEKKLATPENIKKNWLNLSDLNDNVALNYDLADDFEPNSHGVGPKDVIVNNDYEYEGKKNPHKSYGYLRTPEVAEVIHEFLAEERPSLADILRDSWERFIALFSR
;
A
#
# COMPACT_ATOMS: atom_id res chain seq x y z
N HIS A 1 3.10 -4.54 -6.95
CA HIS A 1 4.55 -4.81 -7.16
C HIS A 1 5.00 -4.13 -8.44
N SER A 2 6.20 -3.53 -8.46
CA SER A 2 6.78 -2.85 -9.64
C SER A 2 5.79 -1.87 -10.28
N MET A 3 5.72 -1.78 -11.61
CA MET A 3 4.77 -0.92 -12.34
C MET A 3 3.30 -1.11 -11.93
N GLY A 4 2.94 -2.28 -11.38
CA GLY A 4 1.60 -2.50 -10.84
C GLY A 4 1.25 -1.57 -9.67
N SER A 5 2.24 -1.02 -8.95
CA SER A 5 1.97 0.00 -7.93
C SER A 5 1.55 1.34 -8.52
N ILE A 6 2.10 1.72 -9.68
CA ILE A 6 1.69 2.94 -10.39
C ILE A 6 0.23 2.80 -10.83
N ILE A 7 -0.09 1.69 -11.51
CA ILE A 7 -1.45 1.39 -11.96
C ILE A 7 -2.42 1.36 -10.78
N ALA A 8 -2.05 0.70 -9.68
CA ALA A 8 -2.90 0.64 -8.50
C ALA A 8 -3.13 2.03 -7.90
N TYR A 9 -2.08 2.86 -7.78
CA TYR A 9 -2.22 4.22 -7.29
C TYR A 9 -3.18 5.05 -8.17
N ASP A 10 -3.01 5.04 -9.49
CA ASP A 10 -3.86 5.79 -10.43
C ASP A 10 -5.33 5.34 -10.32
N VAL A 11 -5.55 4.02 -10.30
CA VAL A 11 -6.90 3.44 -10.17
C VAL A 11 -7.54 3.83 -8.83
N LEU A 12 -6.80 3.77 -7.73
CA LEU A 12 -7.33 4.10 -6.41
C LEU A 12 -7.59 5.61 -6.24
N THR A 13 -6.83 6.45 -6.95
CA THR A 13 -6.99 7.91 -6.94
C THR A 13 -8.20 8.34 -7.75
N ASP A 14 -8.34 7.85 -9.00
CA ASP A 14 -9.27 8.45 -9.97
C ASP A 14 -10.44 7.55 -10.38
N VAL A 15 -10.23 6.24 -10.47
CA VAL A 15 -11.19 5.33 -11.12
C VAL A 15 -12.09 4.62 -10.11
N ALA A 16 -11.53 4.20 -8.98
CA ALA A 16 -12.18 3.38 -7.97
C ALA A 16 -12.12 4.04 -6.58
N SER A 17 -12.25 5.37 -6.54
CA SER A 17 -12.20 6.18 -5.32
C SER A 17 -13.34 5.90 -4.34
N ASP A 18 -14.37 5.16 -4.77
CA ASP A 18 -15.49 4.68 -3.97
C ASP A 18 -15.22 3.34 -3.25
N VAL A 19 -14.18 2.60 -3.64
CA VAL A 19 -13.85 1.28 -3.07
C VAL A 19 -13.02 1.43 -1.80
N ASN A 20 -13.55 0.98 -0.66
CA ASN A 20 -12.82 1.00 0.60
C ASN A 20 -11.65 0.00 0.60
N ILE A 21 -10.43 0.52 0.68
CA ILE A 21 -9.21 -0.27 0.80
C ILE A 21 -8.72 -0.22 2.25
N HIS A 22 -8.75 -1.37 2.93
CA HIS A 22 -8.24 -1.46 4.29
C HIS A 22 -6.72 -1.25 4.33
N THR A 23 -5.96 -1.99 3.53
CA THR A 23 -4.50 -1.91 3.47
C THR A 23 -4.02 -1.94 2.03
N PHE A 24 -3.21 -0.96 1.66
CA PHE A 24 -2.53 -0.88 0.38
C PHE A 24 -1.05 -1.23 0.57
N MET A 25 -0.57 -2.22 -0.19
CA MET A 25 0.82 -2.69 -0.10
C MET A 25 1.50 -2.54 -1.45
N THR A 26 2.62 -1.81 -1.46
CA THR A 26 3.50 -1.68 -2.63
C THR A 26 4.80 -2.44 -2.38
N LEU A 27 5.30 -3.14 -3.41
CA LEU A 27 6.47 -4.01 -3.33
C LEU A 27 7.43 -3.63 -4.46
N GLY A 28 8.68 -3.28 -4.17
CA GLY A 28 9.65 -2.86 -5.17
C GLY A 28 9.09 -1.76 -6.09
N SER A 29 8.51 -0.74 -5.48
CA SER A 29 7.72 0.26 -6.18
C SER A 29 8.58 1.30 -6.87
N PRO A 30 8.32 1.63 -8.15
CA PRO A 30 8.96 2.78 -8.81
C PRO A 30 8.25 4.11 -8.52
N LEU A 31 7.32 4.19 -7.56
CA LEU A 31 6.52 5.41 -7.32
C LEU A 31 7.38 6.62 -6.95
N GLY A 32 8.45 6.43 -6.19
CA GLY A 32 9.40 7.50 -5.84
C GLY A 32 10.38 7.85 -6.96
N SER A 33 10.31 7.19 -8.12
CA SER A 33 11.20 7.52 -9.24
C SER A 33 10.90 8.93 -9.73
N PRO A 34 11.92 9.82 -9.90
CA PRO A 34 11.69 11.19 -10.33
C PRO A 34 10.90 11.33 -11.63
N ALA A 35 11.10 10.39 -12.57
CA ALA A 35 10.36 10.38 -13.84
C ALA A 35 8.87 10.03 -13.65
N VAL A 36 8.57 9.11 -12.72
CA VAL A 36 7.22 8.70 -12.37
C VAL A 36 6.52 9.83 -11.61
N MET A 37 7.14 10.32 -10.53
CA MET A 37 6.61 11.42 -9.73
C MET A 37 6.33 12.67 -10.56
N LYS A 38 7.29 13.09 -11.40
CA LYS A 38 7.11 14.27 -12.26
C LYS A 38 5.87 14.14 -13.15
N LYS A 39 5.63 12.94 -13.69
CA LYS A 39 4.47 12.70 -14.54
C LYS A 39 3.17 12.76 -13.73
N MET A 40 3.13 12.11 -12.57
CA MET A 40 1.95 12.10 -11.69
C MET A 40 1.61 13.50 -11.16
N LEU A 41 2.62 14.27 -10.76
CA LEU A 41 2.44 15.66 -10.34
C LEU A 41 1.92 16.53 -11.48
N ALA A 42 2.44 16.35 -12.70
CA ALA A 42 1.95 17.08 -13.86
C ALA A 42 0.48 16.74 -14.18
N GLU A 43 0.03 15.51 -13.94
CA GLU A 43 -1.35 15.09 -14.13
C GLU A 43 -2.27 15.64 -13.01
N GLN A 44 -1.86 15.56 -11.74
CA GLN A 44 -2.62 16.07 -10.60
C GLN A 44 -2.70 17.60 -10.55
N TYR A 45 -1.66 18.29 -11.03
CA TYR A 45 -1.51 19.74 -10.93
C TYR A 45 -1.48 20.44 -12.29
N ALA A 46 -1.98 19.80 -13.35
CA ALA A 46 -1.98 20.32 -14.73
C ALA A 46 -2.54 21.75 -14.87
N GLU A 47 -3.40 22.18 -13.94
CA GLU A 47 -4.04 23.50 -13.93
C GLU A 47 -3.34 24.55 -13.03
N GLN A 48 -2.31 24.17 -12.26
CA GLN A 48 -1.65 25.04 -11.27
C GLN A 48 -0.24 25.45 -11.71
N THR A 49 -0.16 26.48 -12.55
CA THR A 49 1.07 26.94 -13.22
C THR A 49 1.98 27.87 -12.41
N ASN A 50 1.65 28.18 -11.15
CA ASN A 50 2.30 29.29 -10.42
C ASN A 50 3.05 28.92 -9.14
N ASP A 51 3.04 27.66 -8.71
CA ASP A 51 3.74 27.25 -7.49
C ASP A 51 5.05 26.54 -7.81
N SER A 52 6.07 26.80 -6.98
CA SER A 52 7.38 26.17 -7.06
C SER A 52 7.24 24.64 -7.12
N GLU A 53 7.65 24.03 -8.24
CA GLU A 53 7.60 22.57 -8.47
C GLU A 53 8.31 21.77 -7.35
N SER A 54 9.18 22.42 -6.57
CA SER A 54 10.04 21.82 -5.56
C SER A 54 9.35 21.41 -4.24
N GLU A 55 8.09 21.79 -4.00
CA GLU A 55 7.39 21.50 -2.73
C GLU A 55 6.09 20.72 -2.91
N LYS A 56 5.69 20.39 -4.14
CA LYS A 56 4.45 19.65 -4.39
C LYS A 56 4.65 18.16 -4.15
N LYS A 57 3.90 17.64 -3.20
CA LYS A 57 3.82 16.22 -2.88
C LYS A 57 2.57 15.58 -3.49
N LEU A 58 2.64 14.28 -3.74
CA LEU A 58 1.50 13.51 -4.24
C LEU A 58 0.51 13.21 -3.10
N ALA A 59 -0.78 13.22 -3.39
CA ALA A 59 -1.79 12.90 -2.38
C ALA A 59 -1.93 11.39 -2.16
N THR A 60 -2.06 10.94 -0.91
CA THR A 60 -2.49 9.56 -0.64
C THR A 60 -3.95 9.36 -1.04
N PRO A 61 -4.32 8.28 -1.76
CA PRO A 61 -5.72 8.02 -2.11
C PRO A 61 -6.64 7.98 -0.88
N GLU A 62 -7.74 8.73 -0.94
CA GLU A 62 -8.67 8.91 0.19
C GLU A 62 -9.41 7.62 0.56
N ASN A 63 -9.50 6.69 -0.37
CA ASN A 63 -10.16 5.40 -0.19
C ASN A 63 -9.30 4.37 0.57
N ILE A 64 -8.04 4.68 0.88
CA ILE A 64 -7.18 3.88 1.77
C ILE A 64 -7.46 4.25 3.22
N LYS A 65 -8.01 3.31 3.99
CA LYS A 65 -8.60 3.58 5.30
C LYS A 65 -7.69 3.33 6.49
N LYS A 66 -6.73 2.42 6.39
CA LYS A 66 -5.92 2.04 7.55
C LYS A 66 -4.42 2.14 7.32
N ASN A 67 -3.89 1.48 6.28
CA ASN A 67 -2.45 1.40 6.08
C ASN A 67 -2.08 1.52 4.61
N TRP A 68 -1.01 2.27 4.34
CA TRP A 68 -0.22 2.12 3.14
C TRP A 68 1.20 1.72 3.55
N LEU A 69 1.64 0.54 3.11
CA LEU A 69 2.96 -0.02 3.39
C LEU A 69 3.75 -0.13 2.10
N ASN A 70 4.92 0.49 2.05
CA ASN A 70 5.83 0.44 0.92
C ASN A 70 7.07 -0.38 1.26
N LEU A 71 7.16 -1.58 0.70
CA LEU A 71 8.26 -2.51 0.97
C LEU A 71 9.29 -2.48 -0.15
N SER A 72 10.55 -2.21 0.21
CA SER A 72 11.64 -1.98 -0.74
C SER A 72 12.91 -2.71 -0.30
N ASP A 73 13.58 -3.38 -1.24
CA ASP A 73 14.93 -3.89 -1.04
C ASP A 73 15.96 -2.85 -1.51
N LEU A 74 16.98 -2.55 -0.70
CA LEU A 74 17.99 -1.54 -1.05
C LEU A 74 18.86 -1.91 -2.26
N ASN A 75 18.90 -3.18 -2.66
CA ASN A 75 19.56 -3.68 -3.87
C ASN A 75 18.61 -3.72 -5.08
N ASP A 76 17.32 -3.43 -4.89
CA ASP A 76 16.36 -3.31 -5.97
C ASP A 76 16.47 -1.94 -6.64
N ASN A 77 17.22 -1.91 -7.75
CA ASN A 77 17.45 -0.67 -8.50
C ASN A 77 16.16 -0.01 -9.05
N VAL A 78 15.03 -0.71 -9.08
CA VAL A 78 13.74 -0.13 -9.51
C VAL A 78 13.11 0.69 -8.38
N ALA A 79 13.39 0.33 -7.13
CA ALA A 79 12.90 0.98 -5.92
C ALA A 79 13.93 1.97 -5.31
N LEU A 80 14.83 2.53 -6.13
CA LEU A 80 15.97 3.35 -5.66
C LEU A 80 15.56 4.56 -4.79
N ASN A 81 14.38 5.13 -5.02
CA ASN A 81 13.77 6.05 -4.05
C ASN A 81 12.72 5.28 -3.26
N TYR A 82 13.14 4.77 -2.11
CA TYR A 82 12.37 3.88 -1.26
C TYR A 82 11.62 4.61 -0.15
N ASP A 83 11.94 5.89 0.10
CA ASP A 83 11.24 6.75 1.06
C ASP A 83 10.10 7.39 0.28
N LEU A 84 8.89 6.84 0.40
CA LEU A 84 7.70 7.49 -0.17
C LEU A 84 7.04 8.41 0.86
N ALA A 85 7.37 8.25 2.14
CA ALA A 85 6.78 9.05 3.22
C ALA A 85 7.14 10.55 3.13
N ASP A 86 8.28 10.89 2.54
CA ASP A 86 8.65 12.28 2.28
C ASP A 86 8.00 12.85 1.00
N ASP A 87 7.64 11.99 0.05
CA ASP A 87 7.09 12.32 -1.27
C ASP A 87 5.55 12.44 -1.32
N PHE A 88 4.84 11.82 -0.38
CA PHE A 88 3.37 11.77 -0.35
C PHE A 88 2.78 12.43 0.90
N GLU A 89 1.70 13.19 0.72
CA GLU A 89 0.91 13.73 1.82
C GLU A 89 -0.10 12.71 2.35
N PRO A 90 -0.32 12.66 3.68
CA PRO A 90 -1.38 11.84 4.26
C PRO A 90 -2.77 12.26 3.78
N ASN A 91 -3.68 11.30 3.66
CA ASN A 91 -5.08 11.55 3.35
C ASN A 91 -5.87 12.04 4.59
N SER A 92 -7.20 12.26 4.46
CA SER A 92 -8.00 12.81 5.57
C SER A 92 -8.12 11.87 6.79
N HIS A 93 -7.81 10.59 6.60
CA HIS A 93 -7.71 9.59 7.67
C HIS A 93 -6.34 9.57 8.35
N GLY A 94 -5.41 10.44 7.95
CA GLY A 94 -4.02 10.46 8.44
C GLY A 94 -3.19 9.30 7.90
N VAL A 95 -3.64 8.64 6.83
CA VAL A 95 -2.90 7.54 6.19
C VAL A 95 -1.99 8.10 5.12
N GLY A 96 -0.70 7.76 5.21
CA GLY A 96 0.31 7.96 4.17
C GLY A 96 1.19 6.70 4.07
N PRO A 97 2.12 6.64 3.10
CA PRO A 97 3.02 5.51 2.97
C PRO A 97 3.92 5.39 4.21
N LYS A 98 4.13 4.14 4.64
CA LYS A 98 5.11 3.76 5.66
C LYS A 98 6.13 2.87 4.98
N ASP A 99 7.38 3.34 4.94
CA ASP A 99 8.44 2.63 4.25
C ASP A 99 9.04 1.54 5.12
N VAL A 100 9.17 0.35 4.54
CA VAL A 100 9.69 -0.85 5.19
C VAL A 100 10.79 -1.43 4.32
N ILE A 101 12.01 -1.44 4.85
CA ILE A 101 13.14 -2.06 4.17
C ILE A 101 13.05 -3.56 4.37
N VAL A 102 13.20 -4.32 3.28
CA VAL A 102 13.22 -5.78 3.29
C VAL A 102 14.49 -6.33 2.67
N ASN A 103 14.78 -7.60 2.95
CA ASN A 103 15.86 -8.34 2.28
C ASN A 103 15.26 -9.43 1.38
N ASN A 104 15.15 -9.11 0.10
CA ASN A 104 14.79 -10.01 -0.98
C ASN A 104 16.01 -10.81 -1.47
N ASP A 105 16.18 -11.99 -0.89
CA ASP A 105 17.24 -12.93 -1.23
C ASP A 105 16.96 -13.79 -2.49
N TYR A 106 15.96 -13.43 -3.31
CA TYR A 106 15.56 -14.27 -4.43
C TYR A 106 16.69 -14.45 -5.44
N GLU A 107 16.98 -15.72 -5.74
CA GLU A 107 17.99 -16.14 -6.68
C GLU A 107 17.42 -17.21 -7.62
N TYR A 108 17.79 -17.12 -8.89
CA TYR A 108 17.50 -18.16 -9.87
C TYR A 108 18.77 -18.48 -10.66
N GLU A 109 19.18 -19.75 -10.67
CA GLU A 109 20.38 -20.23 -11.36
C GLU A 109 21.67 -19.44 -10.99
N GLY A 110 21.86 -19.14 -9.71
CA GLY A 110 23.04 -18.39 -9.24
C GLY A 110 22.97 -16.87 -9.48
N LYS A 111 21.87 -16.37 -10.05
CA LYS A 111 21.68 -14.94 -10.32
C LYS A 111 20.65 -14.33 -9.37
N LYS A 112 21.12 -13.42 -8.51
CA LYS A 112 20.26 -12.62 -7.63
C LYS A 112 19.30 -11.76 -8.44
N ASN A 113 18.07 -11.65 -7.97
CA ASN A 113 17.04 -10.78 -8.52
C ASN A 113 16.21 -10.17 -7.37
N PRO A 114 16.74 -9.12 -6.71
CA PRO A 114 16.07 -8.44 -5.59
C PRO A 114 14.78 -7.72 -6.00
N HIS A 115 14.51 -7.58 -7.31
CA HIS A 115 13.25 -7.03 -7.81
C HIS A 115 12.15 -8.09 -7.98
N LYS A 116 12.45 -9.39 -7.84
CA LYS A 116 11.45 -10.43 -8.11
C LYS A 116 10.37 -10.44 -7.02
N SER A 117 9.10 -10.39 -7.44
CA SER A 117 7.94 -10.43 -6.54
C SER A 117 7.91 -11.64 -5.60
N TYR A 118 8.30 -12.83 -6.09
CA TYR A 118 8.40 -14.05 -5.26
C TYR A 118 9.38 -13.90 -4.11
N GLY A 119 10.38 -13.04 -4.29
CA GLY A 119 11.31 -12.68 -3.25
C GLY A 119 10.67 -11.86 -2.15
N TYR A 120 10.04 -10.74 -2.52
CA TYR A 120 9.24 -9.91 -1.61
C TYR A 120 8.20 -10.73 -0.83
N LEU A 121 7.44 -11.60 -1.51
CA LEU A 121 6.42 -12.43 -0.86
C LEU A 121 6.97 -13.43 0.18
N ARG A 122 8.28 -13.69 0.18
CA ARG A 122 8.94 -14.58 1.15
C ARG A 122 9.58 -13.82 2.32
N THR A 123 9.60 -12.49 2.30
CA THR A 123 10.23 -11.73 3.39
C THR A 123 9.35 -11.78 4.64
N PRO A 124 9.94 -11.80 5.84
CA PRO A 124 9.18 -11.85 7.09
C PRO A 124 8.23 -10.66 7.25
N GLU A 125 8.60 -9.48 6.75
CA GLU A 125 7.79 -8.26 6.83
C GLU A 125 6.49 -8.40 6.02
N VAL A 126 6.56 -8.95 4.79
CA VAL A 126 5.34 -9.24 4.02
C VAL A 126 4.49 -10.29 4.71
N ALA A 127 5.11 -11.35 5.24
CA ALA A 127 4.40 -12.40 5.96
C ALA A 127 3.69 -11.87 7.21
N GLU A 128 4.34 -10.97 7.97
CA GLU A 128 3.77 -10.33 9.16
C GLU A 128 2.58 -9.44 8.78
N VAL A 129 2.70 -8.60 7.75
CA VAL A 129 1.57 -7.77 7.30
C VAL A 129 0.37 -8.62 6.89
N ILE A 130 0.59 -9.70 6.14
CA ILE A 130 -0.49 -10.62 5.75
C ILE A 130 -1.08 -11.30 6.98
N HIS A 131 -0.23 -11.71 7.94
CA HIS A 131 -0.69 -12.33 9.18
C HIS A 131 -1.57 -11.39 9.99
N GLU A 132 -1.13 -10.14 10.21
CA GLU A 132 -1.87 -9.12 10.95
C GLU A 132 -3.20 -8.79 10.26
N PHE A 133 -3.18 -8.61 8.95
CA PHE A 133 -4.39 -8.36 8.16
C PHE A 133 -5.44 -9.47 8.36
N LEU A 134 -5.01 -10.74 8.27
CA LEU A 134 -5.90 -11.89 8.47
C LEU A 134 -6.29 -12.11 9.94
N ALA A 135 -5.47 -11.68 10.89
CA ALA A 135 -5.75 -11.80 12.31
C ALA A 135 -6.75 -10.75 12.78
N GLU A 136 -6.71 -9.55 12.21
CA GLU A 136 -7.64 -8.46 12.50
C GLU A 136 -9.07 -8.76 12.06
N GLU A 137 -9.23 -9.46 10.93
CA GLU A 137 -10.56 -9.89 10.44
C GLU A 137 -11.16 -11.05 11.24
N ARG A 138 -10.48 -11.55 12.29
CA ARG A 138 -11.08 -12.56 13.18
C ARG A 138 -12.09 -11.87 14.11
N PRO A 139 -13.36 -12.33 14.14
CA PRO A 139 -14.33 -11.78 15.06
C PRO A 139 -13.81 -11.92 16.49
N SER A 140 -13.89 -10.84 17.26
CA SER A 140 -13.50 -10.88 18.65
C SER A 140 -14.38 -11.88 19.40
N LEU A 141 -13.96 -12.36 20.58
CA LEU A 141 -14.81 -13.19 21.43
C LEU A 141 -16.17 -12.51 21.71
N ALA A 142 -16.20 -11.18 21.80
CA ALA A 142 -17.43 -10.42 21.95
C ALA A 142 -18.33 -10.52 20.71
N ASP A 143 -17.76 -10.43 19.51
CA ASP A 143 -18.49 -10.59 18.25
C ASP A 143 -19.04 -12.02 18.09
N ILE A 144 -18.25 -13.03 18.48
CA ILE A 144 -18.66 -14.44 18.46
C ILE A 144 -19.81 -14.68 19.44
N LEU A 145 -19.72 -14.13 20.66
CA LEU A 145 -20.76 -14.25 21.67
C LEU A 145 -22.04 -13.50 21.25
N ARG A 146 -21.90 -12.32 20.62
CA ARG A 146 -23.02 -11.55 20.09
C ARG A 146 -23.74 -12.32 18.97
N ASP A 147 -23.01 -12.83 17.97
CA ASP A 147 -23.60 -13.63 16.88
C ASP A 147 -24.28 -14.90 17.41
N SER A 148 -23.65 -15.57 18.39
CA SER A 148 -24.23 -16.75 19.04
C SER A 148 -25.53 -16.44 19.77
N TRP A 149 -25.59 -15.30 20.48
CA TRP A 149 -26.79 -14.84 21.18
C TRP A 149 -27.90 -14.40 20.22
N GLU A 150 -27.56 -13.69 19.14
CA GLU A 150 -28.52 -13.30 18.09
C GLU A 150 -29.13 -14.53 17.41
N ARG A 151 -28.32 -15.55 17.07
CA ARG A 151 -28.80 -16.84 16.56
C ARG A 151 -29.67 -17.58 17.55
N PHE A 152 -29.32 -17.54 18.84
CA PHE A 152 -30.13 -18.15 19.89
C PHE A 152 -31.50 -17.49 19.98
N ILE A 153 -31.57 -16.15 20.04
CA ILE A 153 -32.85 -15.42 20.06
C ILE A 153 -33.69 -15.73 18.81
N ALA A 154 -33.08 -15.81 17.63
CA ALA A 154 -33.74 -16.16 16.38
C ALA A 154 -34.42 -17.55 16.40
N LEU A 155 -33.94 -18.49 17.23
CA LEU A 155 -34.56 -19.81 17.40
C LEU A 155 -35.83 -19.78 18.26
N PHE A 156 -35.99 -18.79 19.15
CA PHE A 156 -37.15 -18.64 20.04
C PHE A 156 -38.16 -17.59 19.56
N SER A 157 -37.92 -16.97 18.41
CA SER A 157 -38.80 -15.98 17.78
C SER A 157 -39.62 -16.56 16.61
N ARG A 158 -39.77 -17.90 16.57
CA ARG A 158 -40.67 -18.64 15.68
C ARG A 158 -41.88 -19.20 16.42
#